data_AF-A0A349JSZ1-F1
#
_entry.id   AF-A0A349JSZ1-F1
#
_cell.length_a   1.000
_cell.length_b   1.000
_cell.length_c   1.000
_cell.angle_alpha   90.00
_cell.angle_beta   90.00
_cell.angle_gamma   90.00
#
_symmetry.space_group_name_H-M   'P 1'
#
loop_
_entity.id
_entity.type
_entity.pdbx_description
1 polymer ?
#
loop_
_entity_poly.entity_id
_entity_poly.type
_entity_poly.pdbx_seq_one_letter_code
_entity_poly.pdbx_strand_id
1 'polypeptide(L)'
;MKGAIMRGVTWANSLALLAASLAVLVAPPVAASAAPQELTFARDVAPILYENCVECHRPGSFAPMSLLTYENARLYAPLMKTKVQTRQMPPWHVDRTVGIQDYANDASLTDEEIATIVGWVDGGAIKGNDADMPSLPDLPKGG
;
A
#
# COMPACT_ATOMS: atom_id res chain seq x y z
N MET A 1 23.53 -64.24 -76.32
CA MET A 1 22.45 -63.25 -76.49
C MET A 1 21.11 -63.97 -76.45
N LYS A 2 20.37 -63.85 -75.35
CA LYS A 2 18.92 -64.08 -75.19
C LYS A 2 18.58 -63.82 -73.71
N GLY A 3 17.61 -62.94 -73.48
CA GLY A 3 17.37 -62.22 -72.23
C GLY A 3 16.86 -63.08 -71.07
N ALA A 4 17.22 -62.66 -69.86
CA ALA A 4 16.71 -63.19 -68.61
C ALA A 4 15.38 -62.51 -68.26
N ILE A 5 14.38 -63.35 -67.98
CA ILE A 5 13.08 -62.98 -67.44
C ILE A 5 13.18 -63.19 -65.92
N MET A 6 13.03 -62.14 -65.11
CA MET A 6 12.90 -62.28 -63.65
C MET A 6 11.47 -61.97 -63.21
N ARG A 7 10.96 -62.88 -62.38
CA ARG A 7 9.63 -62.90 -61.78
C ARG A 7 9.64 -62.12 -60.46
N GLY A 8 8.53 -61.42 -60.21
CA GLY A 8 7.79 -61.41 -58.94
C GLY A 8 8.41 -60.72 -57.73
N VAL A 9 7.76 -59.65 -57.28
CA VAL A 9 7.80 -59.21 -55.88
C VAL A 9 6.43 -58.61 -55.54
N THR A 10 5.65 -59.31 -54.72
CA THR A 10 4.43 -58.79 -54.07
C THR A 10 4.80 -58.18 -52.73
N TRP A 11 4.58 -56.88 -52.52
CA TRP A 11 4.72 -56.25 -51.20
C TRP A 11 3.35 -55.82 -50.70
N ALA A 12 2.77 -56.63 -49.83
CA ALA A 12 1.75 -56.19 -48.88
C ALA A 12 2.48 -55.55 -47.70
N ASN A 13 2.20 -54.30 -47.37
CA ASN A 13 2.60 -53.70 -46.11
C ASN A 13 1.41 -52.92 -45.53
N SER A 14 0.82 -53.50 -44.49
CA SER A 14 -0.10 -52.85 -43.56
C SER A 14 0.62 -51.71 -42.85
N LEU A 15 0.14 -50.48 -43.02
CA LEU A 15 0.54 -49.35 -42.17
C LEU A 15 -0.52 -49.13 -41.09
N ALA A 16 -0.25 -49.68 -39.91
CA ALA A 16 -0.80 -49.16 -38.67
C ALA A 16 0.06 -47.96 -38.24
N LEU A 17 -0.53 -46.78 -38.13
CA LEU A 17 0.12 -45.62 -37.48
C LEU A 17 -0.77 -45.18 -36.33
N LEU A 18 -0.27 -45.41 -35.11
CA LEU A 18 -0.81 -44.82 -33.88
C LEU A 18 -0.66 -43.29 -33.96
N ALA A 19 -1.78 -42.57 -33.89
CA ALA A 19 -1.76 -41.14 -33.64
C ALA A 19 -1.56 -40.90 -32.13
N ALA A 20 -0.39 -40.38 -31.74
CA ALA A 20 -0.15 -39.89 -30.38
C ALA A 20 -0.67 -38.46 -30.26
N SER A 21 -1.70 -38.25 -29.44
CA SER A 21 -2.29 -36.94 -29.15
C SER A 21 -1.41 -36.16 -28.17
N LEU A 22 -0.87 -35.02 -28.62
CA LEU A 22 -0.11 -34.10 -27.78
C LEU A 22 -1.10 -33.17 -27.03
N ALA A 23 -1.40 -33.49 -25.78
CA ALA A 23 -2.19 -32.60 -24.92
C ALA A 23 -1.30 -31.44 -24.45
N VAL A 24 -1.49 -30.24 -25.01
CA VAL A 24 -0.85 -29.02 -24.53
C VAL A 24 -1.57 -28.57 -23.26
N LEU A 25 -0.88 -28.66 -22.12
CA LEU A 25 -1.36 -28.13 -20.84
C LEU A 25 -1.30 -26.59 -20.91
N VAL A 26 -2.45 -25.94 -21.04
CA VAL A 26 -2.55 -24.48 -20.87
C VAL A 26 -2.62 -24.18 -19.38
N ALA A 27 -1.54 -23.66 -18.80
CA ALA A 27 -1.54 -23.17 -17.43
C ALA A 27 -2.32 -21.84 -17.36
N PRO A 28 -3.13 -21.62 -16.30
CA PRO A 28 -3.81 -20.34 -16.12
C PRO A 28 -2.80 -19.21 -15.85
N PRO A 29 -3.09 -17.96 -16.27
CA PRO A 29 -2.24 -16.83 -15.95
C PRO A 29 -2.24 -16.63 -14.43
N VAL A 30 -1.06 -16.62 -13.83
CA VAL A 30 -0.88 -16.24 -12.43
C VAL A 30 -1.21 -14.75 -12.34
N ALA A 31 -2.27 -14.39 -11.62
CA ALA A 31 -2.59 -13.00 -11.33
C ALA A 31 -1.40 -12.38 -10.57
N ALA A 32 -0.80 -11.34 -11.15
CA ALA A 32 0.21 -10.56 -10.45
C ALA A 32 -0.47 -9.86 -9.26
N SER A 33 -0.12 -10.29 -8.03
CA SER A 33 -0.49 -9.55 -6.83
C SER A 33 0.18 -8.18 -6.93
N ALA A 34 -0.60 -7.11 -6.93
CA ALA A 34 -0.05 -5.77 -6.75
C ALA A 34 0.78 -5.79 -5.46
N ALA A 35 2.07 -5.43 -5.55
CA ALA A 35 2.87 -5.25 -4.35
C ALA A 35 2.18 -4.20 -3.47
N PRO A 36 2.14 -4.39 -2.13
CA PRO A 36 1.64 -3.34 -1.24
C PRO A 36 2.35 -2.04 -1.58
N GLN A 37 1.58 -1.01 -1.96
CA GLN A 37 2.14 0.28 -2.32
C GLN A 37 2.88 0.84 -1.09
N GLU A 38 4.14 1.24 -1.28
CA GLU A 38 4.97 1.77 -0.21
C GLU A 38 4.38 3.09 0.30
N LEU A 39 4.07 3.16 1.60
CA LEU A 39 3.52 4.35 2.24
C LEU A 39 4.62 5.40 2.42
N THR A 40 4.29 6.65 2.12
CA THR A 40 5.22 7.78 2.15
C THR A 40 4.68 8.92 2.99
N PHE A 41 5.59 9.74 3.53
CA PHE A 41 5.17 10.92 4.28
C PHE A 41 4.38 11.89 3.41
N ALA A 42 4.95 12.28 2.25
CA ALA A 42 4.39 13.32 1.40
C ALA A 42 2.96 13.00 0.95
N ARG A 43 2.74 11.79 0.42
CA ARG A 43 1.44 11.40 -0.14
C ARG A 43 0.43 10.95 0.91
N ASP A 44 0.85 10.15 1.89
CA ASP A 44 -0.10 9.36 2.69
C ASP A 44 -0.21 9.87 4.14
N VAL A 45 0.88 10.34 4.75
CA VAL A 45 0.88 10.72 6.18
C VAL A 45 0.71 12.22 6.40
N ALA A 46 1.33 13.07 5.57
CA ALA A 46 1.25 14.52 5.71
C ALA A 46 -0.20 15.03 5.69
N PRO A 47 -1.12 14.55 4.81
CA PRO A 47 -2.52 14.95 4.86
C PRO A 47 -3.17 14.64 6.22
N ILE A 48 -2.96 13.44 6.75
CA ILE A 48 -3.51 13.00 8.05
C ILE A 48 -2.99 13.90 9.18
N LEU A 49 -1.69 14.20 9.20
CA LEU A 49 -1.12 15.06 10.24
C LEU A 49 -1.62 16.50 10.11
N TYR A 50 -1.78 17.01 8.89
CA TYR A 50 -2.21 18.38 8.63
C TYR A 50 -3.67 18.60 9.02
N GLU A 51 -4.49 17.57 8.90
CA GLU A 51 -5.89 17.61 9.32
C GLU A 51 -6.05 17.41 10.83
N ASN A 52 -5.37 16.42 11.41
CA ASN A 52 -5.69 15.94 12.76
C ASN A 52 -4.70 16.34 13.85
N CYS A 53 -3.49 16.80 13.50
CA CYS A 53 -2.40 16.93 14.48
C CYS A 53 -1.82 18.35 14.58
N VAL A 54 -1.62 19.04 13.46
CA VAL A 54 -0.87 20.31 13.41
C VAL A 54 -1.61 21.50 14.02
N GLU A 55 -2.88 21.36 14.39
CA GLU A 55 -3.55 22.38 15.19
C GLU A 55 -2.80 22.61 16.52
N CYS A 56 -2.48 21.50 17.20
CA CYS A 56 -1.72 21.50 18.44
C CYS A 56 -0.21 21.31 18.21
N HIS A 57 0.19 20.54 17.19
CA HIS A 57 1.56 20.15 16.90
C HIS A 57 2.22 21.06 15.85
N ARG A 58 2.30 22.35 16.15
CA ARG A 58 2.98 23.36 15.30
C ARG A 58 3.75 24.37 16.16
N PRO A 59 4.72 25.11 15.58
CA PRO A 59 5.47 26.13 16.31
C PRO A 59 4.53 27.16 16.96
N GLY A 60 4.75 27.43 18.25
CA GLY A 60 3.95 28.40 19.00
C GLY A 60 2.52 27.95 19.34
N SER A 61 2.22 26.65 19.21
CA SER A 61 0.96 26.06 19.69
C SER A 61 1.18 25.25 20.98
N PHE A 62 0.15 24.54 21.44
CA PHE A 62 0.10 23.86 22.73
C PHE A 62 1.13 22.75 22.91
N ALA A 63 1.42 22.00 21.85
CA ALA A 63 2.31 20.85 21.95
C ALA A 63 3.77 21.26 21.65
N PRO A 64 4.77 20.71 22.37
CA PRO A 64 6.13 21.25 22.41
C PRO A 64 6.99 20.93 21.17
N MET A 65 6.39 20.37 20.12
CA MET A 65 7.04 19.95 18.89
C MET A 65 6.15 20.23 17.68
N SER A 66 6.74 20.23 16.50
CA SER A 66 6.05 20.47 15.24
C SER A 66 5.96 19.19 14.43
N LEU A 67 4.82 18.96 13.78
CA LEU A 67 4.64 17.88 12.80
C LEU A 67 4.43 18.41 11.37
N LEU A 68 4.69 19.70 11.13
CA LEU A 68 4.49 20.33 9.82
C LEU A 68 5.49 19.85 8.75
N THR A 69 6.70 19.45 9.15
CA THR A 69 7.76 19.05 8.21
C THR A 69 8.07 17.57 8.34
N TYR A 70 8.53 16.98 7.24
CA TYR A 70 8.98 15.59 7.22
C TYR A 70 10.07 15.33 8.26
N GLU A 71 11.05 16.23 8.37
CA GLU A 71 12.22 16.06 9.23
C GLU A 71 11.80 15.95 10.70
N ASN A 72 10.84 16.78 11.13
CA ASN A 72 10.31 16.71 12.48
C ASN A 72 9.39 15.50 12.66
N ALA A 73 8.48 15.24 11.71
CA ALA A 73 7.58 14.09 11.81
C ALA A 73 8.34 12.76 11.88
N ARG A 74 9.41 12.61 11.08
CA ARG A 74 10.30 11.44 11.12
C ARG A 74 11.01 11.30 12.46
N LEU A 75 11.47 12.41 13.05
CA LEU A 75 12.13 12.40 14.37
C LEU A 75 11.22 11.81 15.46
N TYR A 76 9.92 12.13 15.41
CA TYR A 76 8.93 11.68 16.40
C TYR A 76 8.16 10.41 16.00
N ALA A 77 8.44 9.84 14.82
CA ALA A 77 7.68 8.73 14.24
C ALA A 77 7.44 7.53 15.19
N PRO A 78 8.45 7.00 15.93
CA PRO A 78 8.22 5.86 16.83
C PRO A 78 7.26 6.18 17.99
N LEU A 79 7.37 7.41 18.54
CA LEU A 79 6.48 7.87 19.59
C LEU A 79 5.08 8.13 19.05
N MET A 80 4.99 8.78 17.89
CA MET A 80 3.72 9.01 17.19
C MET A 80 2.96 7.71 16.96
N LYS A 81 3.62 6.69 16.40
CA LYS A 81 3.07 5.32 16.25
C LYS A 81 2.47 4.81 17.56
N THR A 82 3.24 4.84 18.65
CA THR A 82 2.78 4.35 19.96
C THR A 82 1.54 5.10 20.43
N LYS A 83 1.51 6.43 20.28
CA LYS A 83 0.42 7.28 20.77
C LYS A 83 -0.87 7.13 19.96
N VAL A 84 -0.77 7.00 18.63
CA VAL A 84 -1.95 6.78 17.79
C VAL A 84 -2.50 5.36 17.94
N GLN A 85 -1.63 4.34 18.04
CA GLN A 85 -2.05 2.95 18.26
C GLN A 85 -2.77 2.74 19.59
N THR A 86 -2.32 3.44 20.64
CA THR A 86 -2.96 3.40 21.96
C THR A 86 -4.13 4.38 22.09
N ARG A 87 -4.49 5.08 21.00
CA ARG A 87 -5.54 6.11 20.95
C ARG A 87 -5.37 7.20 22.02
N GLN A 88 -4.12 7.46 22.44
CA GLN A 88 -3.78 8.57 23.33
C GLN A 88 -3.68 9.90 22.57
N MET A 89 -3.46 9.83 21.25
CA MET A 89 -3.39 10.98 20.36
C MET A 89 -4.21 10.74 19.08
N PRO A 90 -4.87 11.79 18.56
CA PRO A 90 -5.14 13.07 19.21
C PRO A 90 -5.96 12.90 20.50
N PRO A 91 -5.81 13.77 21.51
CA PRO A 91 -6.45 13.58 22.80
C PRO A 91 -7.97 13.77 22.64
N TRP A 92 -8.70 12.67 22.74
CA TRP A 92 -10.15 12.68 22.62
C TRP A 92 -10.78 12.67 24.02
N HIS A 93 -11.51 13.73 24.38
CA HIS A 93 -12.15 13.89 25.69
C HIS A 93 -13.62 13.46 25.70
N VAL A 94 -14.09 12.84 24.62
CA VAL A 94 -15.48 12.50 24.40
C VAL A 94 -15.62 10.98 24.43
N ASP A 95 -16.75 10.46 24.92
CA ASP A 95 -17.00 9.01 24.96
C ASP A 95 -17.74 8.60 23.67
N ARG A 96 -17.09 7.80 22.80
CA ARG A 96 -17.69 7.30 21.54
C ARG A 96 -18.79 6.25 21.76
N THR A 97 -18.99 5.78 22.98
CA THR A 97 -19.97 4.73 23.29
C THR A 97 -21.32 5.29 23.77
N VAL A 98 -21.42 6.60 24.00
CA VAL A 98 -22.66 7.27 24.45
C VAL A 98 -22.86 8.61 23.73
N GLY A 99 -24.09 8.94 23.34
CA GLY A 99 -24.46 10.27 22.82
C GLY A 99 -24.16 10.53 21.33
N ILE A 100 -24.10 11.81 20.97
CA ILE A 100 -23.88 12.32 19.59
C ILE A 100 -22.49 11.86 19.12
N GLN A 101 -22.37 11.37 17.88
CA GLN A 101 -21.10 10.87 17.34
C GLN A 101 -20.44 11.84 16.36
N ASP A 102 -21.21 12.78 15.81
CA ASP A 102 -20.72 13.76 14.85
C ASP A 102 -20.43 15.09 15.56
N TYR A 103 -19.14 15.34 15.83
CA TYR A 103 -18.67 16.57 16.44
C TYR A 103 -18.12 17.51 15.37
N ALA A 104 -18.41 18.80 15.48
CA ALA A 104 -17.72 19.80 14.69
C ALA A 104 -16.24 19.85 15.13
N ASN A 105 -15.31 19.63 14.20
CA ASN A 105 -13.85 19.57 14.42
C ASN A 105 -13.37 18.32 15.18
N ASP A 106 -13.93 17.15 14.86
CA ASP A 106 -13.41 15.88 15.35
C ASP A 106 -12.04 15.56 14.72
N ALA A 107 -10.97 15.72 15.50
CA ALA A 107 -9.60 15.35 15.11
C ALA A 107 -9.26 13.87 15.37
N SER A 108 -10.26 13.01 15.63
CA SER A 108 -10.02 11.58 15.86
C SER A 108 -9.55 10.89 14.60
N LEU A 109 -8.60 9.97 14.78
CA LEU A 109 -8.15 9.11 13.69
C LEU A 109 -9.07 7.90 13.54
N THR A 110 -9.44 7.63 12.29
CA THR A 110 -10.00 6.37 11.82
C THR A 110 -8.99 5.22 11.98
N ASP A 111 -9.47 3.98 11.95
CA ASP A 111 -8.58 2.81 12.01
C ASP A 111 -7.64 2.77 10.80
N GLU A 112 -8.11 3.19 9.62
CA GLU A 112 -7.33 3.28 8.39
C GLU A 112 -6.22 4.33 8.48
N GLU A 113 -6.48 5.51 9.06
CA GLU A 113 -5.46 6.54 9.27
C GLU A 113 -4.41 6.09 10.28
N ILE A 114 -4.82 5.44 11.38
CA ILE A 114 -3.89 4.82 12.34
C ILE A 114 -3.03 3.78 11.62
N ALA A 115 -3.63 2.89 10.83
CA ALA A 115 -2.92 1.86 10.08
C ALA A 115 -1.94 2.47 9.07
N THR A 116 -2.31 3.58 8.43
CA THR A 116 -1.44 4.32 7.49
C THR A 116 -0.22 4.89 8.20
N ILE A 117 -0.40 5.59 9.33
CA ILE A 117 0.70 6.11 10.12
C ILE A 117 1.60 4.97 10.60
N VAL A 118 1.02 3.91 11.17
CA VAL A 118 1.75 2.73 11.67
C VAL A 118 2.57 2.08 10.55
N GLY A 119 1.94 1.81 9.41
CA GLY A 119 2.57 1.16 8.27
C GLY A 119 3.70 2.00 7.69
N TRP A 120 3.54 3.32 7.64
CA TRP A 120 4.61 4.23 7.23
C TRP A 120 5.81 4.19 8.20
N VAL A 121 5.55 4.20 9.51
CA VAL A 121 6.63 4.09 10.51
C VAL A 121 7.35 2.75 10.41
N ASP A 122 6.61 1.65 10.26
CA ASP A 122 7.17 0.30 10.12
C ASP A 122 7.90 0.10 8.79
N GLY A 123 7.51 0.83 7.75
CA GLY A 123 8.19 0.92 6.45
C GLY A 123 9.43 1.83 6.47
N GLY A 124 9.87 2.34 7.63
CA GLY A 124 11.09 3.13 7.75
C GLY A 124 10.91 4.64 7.68
N ALA A 125 9.66 5.12 7.74
CA ALA A 125 9.31 6.54 7.78
C ALA A 125 9.92 7.34 6.61
N ILE A 126 9.77 6.84 5.39
CA ILE A 126 10.33 7.44 4.17
C ILE A 126 9.57 8.72 3.77
N LYS A 127 10.27 9.68 3.16
CA LYS A 127 9.66 10.95 2.73
C LYS A 127 8.67 10.77 1.57
N GLY A 128 9.05 9.98 0.58
CA GLY A 128 8.38 9.97 -0.73
C GLY A 128 8.84 11.13 -1.62
N ASN A 129 8.04 11.43 -2.65
CA ASN A 129 8.32 12.48 -3.61
C ASN A 129 7.83 13.84 -3.09
N ASP A 130 8.67 14.87 -3.20
CA ASP A 130 8.31 16.24 -2.80
C ASP A 130 7.16 16.82 -3.62
N ALA A 131 6.95 16.34 -4.86
CA ALA A 131 5.82 16.75 -5.70
C ALA A 131 4.45 16.30 -5.16
N ASP A 132 4.42 15.27 -4.31
CA ASP A 132 3.19 14.76 -3.68
C ASP A 132 2.88 15.48 -2.36
N MET A 133 3.76 16.37 -1.90
CA MET A 133 3.59 17.06 -0.63
C MET A 133 2.36 17.99 -0.69
N PRO A 134 1.39 17.86 0.24
CA PRO A 134 0.27 18.78 0.30
C PRO A 134 0.75 20.19 0.63
N SER A 135 -0.04 21.19 0.21
CA SER A 135 0.17 22.56 0.68
C SER A 135 -0.01 22.62 2.20
N LEU A 136 0.78 23.47 2.86
CA LEU A 136 0.60 23.70 4.29
C LEU A 136 -0.80 24.27 4.56
N PRO A 137 -1.49 23.81 5.62
CA PRO A 137 -2.78 24.34 6.00
C PRO A 137 -2.67 25.80 6.43
N ASP A 138 -3.70 26.59 6.13
CA ASP A 138 -3.83 27.96 6.65
C ASP A 138 -4.32 27.90 8.10
N LEU A 139 -3.38 28.06 9.02
CA LEU A 139 -3.62 27.93 10.45
C LEU A 139 -3.52 29.30 11.13
N PRO A 140 -4.45 29.66 12.03
CA PRO A 140 -4.36 30.90 12.76
C PRO A 140 -3.03 30.98 13.54
N LYS A 141 -2.44 32.17 13.61
CA LYS A 141 -1.25 32.39 14.45
C LYS A 141 -1.62 32.02 15.89
N GLY A 142 -0.77 31.19 16.53
CA GLY A 142 -1.04 30.60 17.85
C GLY A 142 -1.45 31.63 18.90
N GLY A 143 -2.31 31.19 19.83
CA GLY A 143 -2.89 32.00 20.91
C GLY A 143 -1.94 32.27 22.07
#